data_AF-T1BUF5-F1
#
_entry.id   AF-T1BUF5-F1
#
_cell.length_a   1.000
_cell.length_b   1.000
_cell.length_c   1.000
_cell.angle_alpha   90.00
_cell.angle_beta   90.00
_cell.angle_gamma   90.00
#
_symmetry.space_group_name_H-M   'P 1'
#
loop_
_entity.id
_entity.type
_entity.pdbx_description
1 polymer ?
#
loop_
_entity_poly.entity_id
_entity_poly.type
_entity_poly.pdbx_seq_one_letter_code
_entity_poly.pdbx_strand_id
1 'polypeptide(L)'
;MNEPVELETHGFETLGVAPVPESARTMRPGSLFVIWALASASATTPVIGLVLHGIGLWDFLWINLLSLAVGLVPAMLFAHMGRQVPIISMVMGRRTYGIGGATLLSVLYTI
;
A
#
# COMPACT_ATOMS: atom_id res chain seq x y z
N MET A 1 -6.83 -27.57 -4.78
CA MET A 1 -8.11 -27.56 -5.51
C MET A 1 -8.21 -26.16 -6.09
N ASN A 2 -7.92 -25.99 -7.37
CA ASN A 2 -7.99 -24.68 -8.04
C ASN A 2 -9.47 -24.38 -8.25
N GLU A 3 -10.01 -23.38 -7.54
CA GLU A 3 -11.30 -22.81 -7.93
C GLU A 3 -11.20 -22.33 -9.39
N PRO A 4 -12.22 -22.61 -10.22
CA PRO A 4 -12.22 -22.11 -11.59
C PRO A 4 -12.19 -20.58 -11.53
N VAL A 5 -11.23 -19.97 -12.22
CA VAL A 5 -11.21 -18.51 -12.41
C VAL A 5 -12.48 -18.16 -13.19
N GLU A 6 -13.46 -17.60 -12.47
CA GLU A 6 -14.73 -17.20 -13.06
C GLU A 6 -14.44 -16.13 -14.11
N LEU A 7 -14.74 -16.44 -15.38
CA LEU A 7 -14.45 -15.54 -16.50
C LEU A 7 -15.26 -14.26 -16.32
N GLU A 8 -14.54 -13.14 -16.31
CA GLU A 8 -15.07 -11.81 -16.06
C GLU A 8 -16.18 -11.46 -17.05
N THR A 9 -17.42 -11.53 -16.56
CA THR A 9 -18.62 -11.49 -17.41
C THR A 9 -19.15 -10.07 -17.62
N HIS A 10 -18.64 -9.11 -16.86
CA HIS A 10 -19.27 -7.80 -16.69
C HIS A 10 -18.68 -6.69 -17.59
N GLY A 11 -17.63 -6.94 -18.37
CA GLY A 11 -17.00 -5.90 -19.20
C GLY A 11 -16.24 -4.82 -18.42
N PHE A 12 -16.06 -5.00 -17.11
CA PHE A 12 -15.26 -4.16 -16.21
C PHE A 12 -14.58 -5.02 -15.15
N GLU A 13 -13.39 -4.60 -14.71
CA GLU A 13 -12.54 -5.34 -13.77
C GLU A 13 -13.18 -5.39 -12.37
N THR A 14 -13.43 -6.62 -11.89
CA THR A 14 -14.05 -6.95 -10.60
C THR A 14 -13.06 -7.62 -9.64
N LEU A 15 -11.86 -7.96 -10.12
CA LEU A 15 -10.76 -8.47 -9.32
C LEU A 15 -10.39 -7.49 -8.19
N GLY A 16 -10.30 -8.01 -6.96
CA GLY A 16 -9.93 -7.23 -5.77
C GLY A 16 -11.08 -6.49 -5.08
N VAL A 17 -12.32 -6.57 -5.61
CA VAL A 17 -13.51 -6.05 -4.92
C VAL A 17 -13.92 -6.94 -3.74
N ALA A 18 -13.84 -8.26 -3.94
CA ALA A 18 -14.10 -9.24 -2.90
C ALA A 18 -12.85 -9.49 -2.02
N PRO A 19 -13.03 -9.87 -0.74
CA PRO A 19 -11.92 -10.25 0.12
C PRO A 19 -11.14 -11.44 -0.43
N VAL A 20 -9.81 -11.43 -0.27
CA VAL A 20 -8.96 -12.55 -0.66
C VAL A 20 -9.31 -13.81 0.15
N PRO A 21 -9.67 -14.94 -0.50
CA PRO A 21 -9.97 -16.21 0.17
C PRO A 21 -8.80 -16.74 0.98
N GLU A 22 -9.07 -17.45 2.08
CA GLU A 22 -8.00 -17.96 2.96
C GLU A 22 -7.03 -18.90 2.25
N SER A 23 -7.51 -19.75 1.34
CA SER A 23 -6.70 -20.66 0.52
C SER A 23 -5.66 -19.95 -0.35
N ALA A 24 -5.89 -18.68 -0.70
CA ALA A 24 -4.99 -17.86 -1.50
C ALA A 24 -4.02 -17.01 -0.67
N ARG A 25 -4.15 -16.97 0.67
CA ARG A 25 -3.31 -16.15 1.57
C ARG A 25 -1.98 -16.85 1.88
N THR A 26 -1.10 -16.91 0.89
CA THR A 26 0.18 -17.64 0.98
C THR A 26 1.39 -16.77 1.30
N MET A 27 1.21 -15.45 1.41
CA MET A 27 2.31 -14.51 1.67
C MET A 27 2.91 -14.70 3.06
N ARG A 28 4.25 -14.76 3.11
CA ARG A 28 5.02 -14.85 4.35
C ARG A 28 5.59 -13.46 4.72
N PRO A 29 5.94 -13.23 5.99
CA PRO A 29 6.58 -11.97 6.41
C PRO A 29 7.81 -11.59 5.57
N GLY A 30 8.63 -12.56 5.17
CA GLY A 30 9.78 -12.31 4.29
C GLY A 30 9.38 -11.81 2.90
N SER A 31 8.31 -12.35 2.32
CA SER A 31 7.77 -11.88 1.03
C SER A 31 7.25 -10.45 1.13
N LEU A 32 6.55 -10.14 2.23
CA LEU A 32 6.06 -8.78 2.52
C LEU A 32 7.22 -7.79 2.70
N PHE A 33 8.29 -8.20 3.39
CA PHE A 33 9.49 -7.38 3.55
C PHE A 33 10.14 -7.07 2.20
N VAL A 34 10.30 -8.07 1.32
CA VAL A 34 10.89 -7.88 -0.01
C VAL A 34 10.06 -6.91 -0.85
N ILE A 35 8.73 -7.07 -0.86
CA ILE A 35 7.81 -6.15 -1.57
C ILE A 35 7.95 -4.73 -1.04
N TRP A 36 8.01 -4.55 0.29
CA TRP A 36 8.17 -3.25 0.91
C TRP A 36 9.54 -2.61 0.61
N ALA A 37 10.62 -3.40 0.65
CA ALA A 37 11.96 -2.93 0.31
C ALA A 37 12.05 -2.49 -1.16
N LEU A 38 11.45 -3.25 -2.08
CA LEU A 38 11.40 -2.88 -3.50
C LEU A 38 10.55 -1.63 -3.74
N ALA A 39 9.40 -1.51 -3.06
CA ALA A 39 8.57 -0.30 -3.14
C ALA A 39 9.30 0.95 -2.59
N SER A 40 10.18 0.76 -1.60
CA SER A 40 10.99 1.84 -1.02
C SER A 40 12.15 2.26 -1.94
N ALA A 41 12.60 1.38 -2.83
CA ALA A 41 13.59 1.67 -3.87
C ALA A 41 12.99 2.47 -5.04
N SER A 42 12.21 3.51 -4.72
CA SER A 42 11.58 4.40 -5.72
C SER A 42 12.52 5.50 -6.18
N ALA A 43 12.23 6.10 -7.35
CA ALA A 43 12.96 7.24 -7.89
C ALA A 43 12.92 8.49 -6.99
N THR A 44 11.94 8.59 -6.10
CA THR A 44 11.82 9.69 -5.14
C THR A 44 12.92 9.64 -4.09
N THR A 45 13.45 8.47 -3.75
CA THR A 45 14.49 8.30 -2.72
C THR A 45 15.78 9.07 -3.06
N PRO A 46 16.35 8.97 -4.30
CA PRO A 46 17.43 9.84 -4.74
C PRO A 46 17.10 11.34 -4.72
N VAL A 47 15.88 11.73 -5.12
CA VAL A 47 15.45 13.15 -5.14
C VAL A 47 15.45 13.75 -3.74
N ILE A 48 14.93 13.01 -2.75
CA ILE A 48 15.00 13.41 -1.34
C ILE A 48 16.46 13.52 -0.89
N GLY A 49 17.32 12.58 -1.30
CA GLY A 49 18.75 12.64 -1.05
C GLY A 49 19.42 13.93 -1.56
N LEU A 50 19.00 14.44 -2.72
CA LEU A 50 19.46 15.73 -3.24
C LEU A 50 18.98 16.92 -2.40
N VAL A 51 17.73 16.89 -1.91
CA VAL A 51 17.19 17.94 -1.02
C VAL A 51 17.95 17.96 0.31
N LEU A 52 18.39 16.79 0.77
CA LEU A 52 19.19 16.62 1.98
C LEU A 52 20.70 16.78 1.72
N HIS A 53 21.11 17.26 0.55
CA HIS A 53 22.53 17.40 0.24
C HIS A 53 23.23 18.37 1.21
N GLY A 54 24.38 17.94 1.75
CA GLY A 54 25.18 18.74 2.67
C GLY A 54 24.85 18.55 4.15
N ILE A 55 23.83 17.75 4.50
CA ILE A 55 23.63 17.36 5.91
C ILE A 55 24.66 16.30 6.32
N GLY A 56 25.09 16.34 7.58
CA GLY A 56 26.01 15.35 8.13
C GLY A 56 25.40 13.94 8.12
N LEU A 57 26.25 12.90 8.05
CA LEU A 57 25.80 11.51 8.04
C LEU A 57 24.92 11.16 9.26
N TRP A 58 25.26 11.69 10.43
CA TRP A 58 24.51 11.44 11.65
C TRP A 58 23.12 12.08 11.63
N ASP A 59 23.02 13.32 11.15
CA ASP A 59 21.73 14.00 11.01
C ASP A 59 20.87 13.32 9.95
N PHE A 60 21.47 12.90 8.84
CA PHE A 60 20.79 12.10 7.82
C PHE A 60 20.21 10.80 8.40
N LEU A 61 20.99 10.06 9.18
CA LEU A 61 20.54 8.82 9.81
C LEU A 61 19.35 9.08 10.74
N TRP A 62 19.42 10.10 11.59
CA TRP A 62 18.33 10.45 12.50
C TRP A 62 17.07 10.89 11.78
N ILE A 63 17.19 11.72 10.74
CA ILE A 63 16.05 12.16 9.93
C ILE A 63 15.37 10.96 9.27
N ASN A 64 16.13 10.02 8.72
CA ASN A 64 15.58 8.81 8.11
C ASN A 64 14.90 7.90 9.14
N LEU A 65 15.52 7.66 10.30
CA LEU A 65 14.93 6.87 11.37
C LEU A 65 13.62 7.49 11.90
N LEU A 66 13.60 8.81 12.09
CA LEU A 66 12.41 9.51 12.54
C LEU A 66 11.30 9.48 11.48
N SER A 67 11.65 9.70 10.22
CA SER A 67 10.71 9.63 9.10
C SER A 67 10.11 8.23 8.95
N LEU A 68 10.93 7.19 9.11
CA LEU A 68 10.47 5.81 9.13
C LEU A 68 9.51 5.57 10.31
N ALA A 69 9.85 6.01 11.51
CA ALA A 69 9.01 5.86 12.69
C ALA A 69 7.64 6.53 12.51
N VAL A 70 7.60 7.74 11.94
CA VAL A 70 6.35 8.44 11.62
C VAL A 70 5.56 7.69 10.53
N GLY A 71 6.23 7.23 9.47
CA GLY A 71 5.61 6.48 8.37
C GLY A 71 5.07 5.10 8.79
N LEU A 72 5.64 4.48 9.84
CA LEU A 72 5.15 3.21 10.37
C LEU A 72 3.76 3.33 10.99
N VAL A 73 3.35 4.50 11.49
CA VAL A 73 2.03 4.70 12.12
C VAL A 73 0.89 4.37 11.14
N PRO A 74 0.75 5.03 9.98
CA PRO A 74 -0.28 4.68 9.01
C PRO A 74 -0.06 3.28 8.43
N ALA A 75 1.18 2.85 8.20
CA ALA A 75 1.47 1.51 7.66
C ALA A 75 0.95 0.39 8.58
N MET A 76 1.14 0.53 9.91
CA MET A 76 0.63 -0.44 10.89
C MET A 76 -0.90 -0.45 10.94
N LEU A 77 -1.56 0.71 10.83
CA LEU A 77 -3.02 0.79 10.75
C LEU A 77 -3.54 0.04 9.52
N PHE A 78 -2.96 0.29 8.35
CA PHE A 78 -3.33 -0.43 7.11
C PHE A 78 -3.03 -1.93 7.19
N ALA A 79 -1.89 -2.32 7.77
CA ALA A 79 -1.54 -3.73 7.98
C ALA A 79 -2.51 -4.42 8.95
N HIS A 80 -3.07 -3.71 9.92
CA HIS A 80 -4.11 -4.25 10.80
C HIS A 80 -5.43 -4.41 10.07
N MET A 81 -5.87 -3.39 9.33
CA MET A 81 -7.11 -3.42 8.56
C MET A 81 -7.09 -4.52 7.48
N GLY A 82 -6.00 -4.64 6.72
CA GLY A 82 -5.85 -5.63 5.66
C GLY A 82 -5.82 -7.08 6.15
N ARG A 83 -5.45 -7.33 7.43
CA ARG A 83 -5.54 -8.67 8.03
C ARG A 83 -6.95 -9.06 8.43
N GLN A 84 -7.80 -8.10 8.81
CA GLN A 84 -9.19 -8.35 9.18
C GLN A 84 -10.08 -8.47 7.94
N VAL A 85 -9.91 -7.53 7.00
CA VAL A 85 -10.69 -7.47 5.76
C VAL A 85 -9.69 -7.31 4.60
N PRO A 86 -9.24 -8.41 3.98
CA PRO A 86 -8.22 -8.38 2.93
C PRO A 86 -8.84 -7.94 1.60
N ILE A 87 -9.28 -6.69 1.54
CA ILE A 87 -9.70 -5.99 0.33
C ILE A 87 -8.76 -4.81 0.06
N ILE A 88 -8.66 -4.43 -1.20
CA ILE A 88 -7.77 -3.32 -1.60
C ILE A 88 -8.20 -2.00 -0.95
N SER A 89 -7.22 -1.13 -0.68
CA SER A 89 -7.42 0.14 0.02
C SER A 89 -8.45 1.05 -0.67
N MET A 90 -8.56 1.01 -2.00
CA MET A 90 -9.55 1.79 -2.75
C MET A 90 -10.99 1.40 -2.40
N VAL A 91 -11.27 0.10 -2.22
CA VAL A 91 -12.61 -0.38 -1.84
C VAL A 91 -12.91 -0.03 -0.39
N MET A 92 -11.91 -0.15 0.51
CA MET A 92 -12.04 0.35 1.89
C MET A 92 -12.34 1.85 1.93
N GLY A 93 -11.72 2.65 1.05
CA GLY A 93 -11.96 4.09 0.97
C GLY A 93 -13.42 4.44 0.70
N ARG A 94 -14.12 3.65 -0.12
CA ARG A 94 -15.56 3.83 -0.38
C ARG A 94 -16.42 3.58 0.85
N ARG A 95 -16.01 2.66 1.73
CA ARG A 95 -16.70 2.40 3.01
C ARG A 95 -16.50 3.55 4.00
N THR A 96 -15.33 4.18 4.01
CA THR A 96 -15.00 5.27 4.95
C THR A 96 -15.53 6.64 4.50
N TYR A 97 -15.38 6.98 3.22
CA TYR A 97 -15.66 8.32 2.67
C TYR A 97 -16.87 8.37 1.73
N GLY A 98 -17.55 7.23 1.54
CA GLY A 98 -18.59 7.08 0.52
C GLY A 98 -18.02 7.02 -0.89
N ILE A 99 -18.88 6.74 -1.88
CA ILE A 99 -18.49 6.61 -3.28
C ILE A 99 -17.96 7.95 -3.83
N GLY A 100 -18.69 9.05 -3.59
CA GLY A 100 -18.29 10.37 -4.10
C GLY A 100 -16.96 10.86 -3.53
N GLY A 101 -16.77 10.74 -2.21
CA GLY A 101 -15.52 11.13 -1.55
C GLY A 101 -14.33 10.27 -1.99
N ALA A 102 -14.52 8.95 -2.07
CA ALA A 102 -13.48 8.06 -2.55
C ALA A 102 -13.13 8.32 -4.02
N THR A 103 -14.10 8.56 -4.90
CA THR A 103 -13.84 8.90 -6.30
C THR A 103 -13.08 10.21 -6.44
N LEU A 104 -13.45 11.25 -5.69
CA LEU A 104 -12.74 12.52 -5.71
C LEU A 104 -11.28 12.36 -5.28
N LEU A 105 -11.03 11.65 -4.17
CA LEU A 105 -9.68 11.37 -3.70
C LEU A 105 -8.89 10.53 -4.71
N SER A 106 -9.51 9.49 -5.28
CA SER A 106 -8.88 8.69 -6.31
C SER A 106 -8.47 9.54 -7.51
N VAL A 107 -9.34 10.44 -8.00
CA VAL A 107 -9.00 11.36 -9.09
C VAL A 107 -7.85 12.28 -8.69
N LEU A 108 -7.91 12.87 -7.50
CA LEU A 108 -6.87 13.76 -7.00
C LEU A 108 -5.48 13.10 -6.93
N TYR A 109 -5.42 11.83 -6.52
CA TYR A 109 -4.16 11.09 -6.37
C TYR A 109 -3.74 10.30 -7.62
N THR A 110 -4.55 10.29 -8.68
CA THR A 110 -4.21 9.61 -9.96
C THR A 110 -3.40 10.51 -10.90
N ILE A 111 -3.47 11.82 -10.72
CA ILE A 111 -2.76 12.84 -11.51
C ILE A 111 -1.42 13.16 -10.84
#